data_AF-A0A847ZDA6-F1
#
_entry.id   AF-A0A847ZDA6-F1
#
_cell.length_a   1.000
_cell.length_b   1.000
_cell.length_c   1.000
_cell.angle_alpha   90.00
_cell.angle_beta   90.00
_cell.angle_gamma   90.00
#
_symmetry.space_group_name_H-M   'P 1'
#
loop_
_entity.id
_entity.type
_entity.pdbx_description
1 polymer ?
#
loop_
_entity_poly.entity_id
_entity_poly.type
_entity_poly.pdbx_seq_one_letter_code
_entity_poly.pdbx_strand_id
1 'polypeptide(L)'
;MINQYVCKKKGILIAEICADTTCEWRLKNEDFLNCTWVACNYGPFTLEEVGDMMGVTRERIRQIEAKALKKLQHKKRRDQLKDFAAPGNDWDNL
;
A
#
# COMPACT_ATOMS: atom_id res chain seq x y z
N MET A 1 -8.45 20.14 6.58
CA MET A 1 -8.60 18.74 7.05
C MET A 1 -7.32 18.36 7.78
N ILE A 2 -7.41 17.95 9.05
CA ILE A 2 -6.25 17.59 9.86
C ILE A 2 -5.84 16.16 9.47
N ASN A 3 -4.59 15.97 9.05
CA ASN A 3 -4.05 14.66 8.71
C ASN A 3 -3.91 13.82 9.99
N GLN A 4 -4.69 12.75 10.15
CA GLN A 4 -4.73 11.92 11.37
C GLN A 4 -3.70 10.77 11.36
N TYR A 5 -2.86 10.66 10.33
CA TYR A 5 -1.95 9.53 10.20
C TYR A 5 -0.75 9.66 11.13
N VAL A 6 -0.41 8.59 11.84
CA VAL A 6 0.76 8.51 12.71
C VAL A 6 1.91 7.82 11.97
N CYS A 7 3.08 8.44 11.96
CA CYS A 7 4.29 7.89 11.39
C CYS A 7 4.66 6.59 12.11
N LYS A 8 4.71 5.47 11.39
CA LYS A 8 5.11 4.17 11.95
C LYS A 8 6.54 4.17 12.53
N LYS A 9 7.45 4.99 11.99
CA LYS A 9 8.84 5.09 12.47
C LYS A 9 8.99 6.01 13.70
N LYS A 10 8.33 7.17 13.69
CA LYS A 10 8.51 8.23 14.71
C LYS A 10 7.42 8.23 15.80
N GLY A 11 6.27 7.58 15.57
CA GLY A 11 5.14 7.58 16.51
C GLY A 11 4.39 8.91 16.62
N ILE A 12 4.68 9.88 15.75
CA ILE A 12 4.05 11.22 15.75
C ILE A 12 3.15 11.41 14.52
N LEU A 13 2.23 12.37 14.58
CA LEU A 13 1.38 12.73 13.45
C LEU A 13 2.20 13.18 12.23
N ILE A 14 1.80 12.73 11.05
CA ILE A 14 2.39 13.11 9.77
C ILE A 14 1.74 14.44 9.34
N ALA A 15 2.29 15.52 9.87
CA ALA A 15 1.83 16.89 9.59
C ALA A 15 2.66 17.58 8.49
N GLU A 16 3.87 17.10 8.23
CA GLU A 16 4.84 17.70 7.32
C GLU A 16 5.58 16.63 6.51
N ILE A 17 6.29 17.08 5.48
CA ILE A 17 7.13 16.21 4.65
C ILE A 17 8.14 15.50 5.54
N CYS A 18 8.19 14.17 5.44
CA CYS A 18 9.21 13.40 6.15
C CYS A 18 10.61 13.79 5.64
N ALA A 19 11.44 14.39 6.50
CA ALA A 19 12.83 14.74 6.17
C ALA A 19 13.82 13.57 6.36
N ASP A 20 13.38 12.47 6.98
CA ASP A 20 14.23 11.31 7.22
C ASP A 20 14.37 10.48 5.94
N THR A 21 15.51 10.62 5.27
CA THR A 21 15.87 9.90 4.04
C THR A 21 16.12 8.41 4.28
N THR A 22 16.35 8.01 5.53
CA THR A 22 16.57 6.60 5.96
C THR A 22 15.29 5.93 6.44
N CYS A 23 14.13 6.57 6.30
CA CYS A 23 12.86 5.96 6.67
C CYS A 23 12.53 4.79 5.72
N GLU A 24 12.24 3.62 6.29
CA GLU A 24 11.85 2.42 5.53
C GLU A 24 10.57 2.65 4.70
N TRP A 25 9.69 3.51 5.19
CA TRP A 25 8.40 3.87 4.58
C TRP A 25 8.50 5.17 3.77
N ARG A 26 9.73 5.57 3.41
CA ARG A 26 9.96 6.76 2.60
C ARG A 26 9.52 6.49 1.18
N LEU A 27 8.79 7.46 0.64
CA LEU A 27 8.34 7.47 -0.74
C LEU A 27 8.83 8.78 -1.38
N LYS A 28 9.16 8.78 -2.68
CA LYS A 28 9.65 9.97 -3.39
C LYS A 28 8.48 10.77 -3.95
N ASN A 29 7.62 11.28 -3.07
CA ASN A 29 6.48 12.10 -3.43
C ASN A 29 6.09 13.01 -2.25
N GLU A 30 6.23 14.31 -2.45
CA GLU A 30 5.95 15.33 -1.44
C GLU A 30 4.44 15.55 -1.24
N ASP A 31 3.61 15.26 -2.25
CA ASP A 31 2.14 15.32 -2.14
C ASP A 31 1.63 14.34 -1.07
N PHE A 32 2.36 13.25 -0.85
CA PHE A 32 2.09 12.26 0.19
C PHE A 32 3.06 12.36 1.37
N LEU A 33 3.63 13.54 1.59
CA LEU A 33 4.51 13.85 2.73
C LEU A 33 5.73 12.90 2.81
N ASN A 34 6.18 12.39 1.66
CA ASN A 34 7.22 11.36 1.54
C ASN A 34 6.94 10.08 2.35
N CYS A 35 5.67 9.70 2.53
CA CYS A 35 5.28 8.54 3.34
C CYS A 35 4.33 7.59 2.62
N THR A 36 4.71 6.31 2.54
CA THR A 36 3.88 5.25 1.94
C THR A 36 2.51 5.12 2.61
N TRP A 37 2.43 5.28 3.94
CA TRP A 37 1.17 5.18 4.69
C TRP A 37 0.17 6.28 4.31
N VAL A 38 0.66 7.48 4.04
CA VAL A 38 -0.18 8.57 3.55
C VAL A 38 -0.68 8.21 2.17
N ALA A 39 0.23 7.89 1.22
CA ALA A 39 -0.11 7.55 -0.15
C ALA A 39 -1.19 6.46 -0.26
N CYS A 40 -1.11 5.37 0.53
CA CYS A 40 -2.09 4.27 0.49
C CYS A 40 -3.55 4.70 0.75
N ASN A 41 -3.80 5.86 1.37
CA ASN A 41 -5.15 6.36 1.62
C ASN A 41 -5.72 7.22 0.48
N TYR A 42 -4.91 7.63 -0.49
CA TYR A 42 -5.32 8.52 -1.60
C TYR A 42 -5.50 7.80 -2.94
N GLY A 43 -5.26 6.49 -2.99
CA GLY A 43 -5.43 5.69 -4.21
C GLY A 43 -6.86 5.73 -4.77
N PRO A 44 -7.07 5.19 -5.98
CA PRO A 44 -6.21 4.22 -6.66
C PRO A 44 -5.07 4.84 -7.47
N PHE A 45 -3.95 4.11 -7.57
CA PHE A 45 -2.81 4.44 -8.43
C PHE A 45 -2.56 3.33 -9.45
N THR A 46 -2.00 3.69 -10.59
CA THR A 46 -1.51 2.77 -11.61
C THR A 46 -0.18 2.13 -11.19
N LEU A 47 0.17 1.00 -11.81
CA LEU A 47 1.47 0.34 -11.57
C LEU A 47 2.68 1.21 -11.92
N GLU A 48 2.50 2.14 -12.87
CA GLU A 48 3.54 3.09 -13.30
C GLU A 48 3.74 4.18 -12.24
N GLU A 49 2.66 4.83 -11.80
CA GLU A 49 2.71 5.84 -10.73
C GLU A 49 3.31 5.28 -9.42
N VAL A 50 2.92 4.05 -9.04
CA VAL A 50 3.50 3.38 -7.86
C VAL A 50 4.99 3.09 -8.07
N GLY A 51 5.39 2.72 -9.29
CA GLY A 51 6.79 2.49 -9.65
C GLY A 51 7.63 3.75 -9.49
N ASP A 52 7.17 4.86 -10.06
CA ASP A 52 7.85 6.15 -10.01
C ASP A 52 8.01 6.65 -8.56
N MET A 53 6.93 6.58 -7.78
CA MET A 53 6.92 6.96 -6.37
C MET A 53 7.92 6.14 -5.52
N MET A 54 8.04 4.84 -5.80
CA MET A 54 8.91 3.91 -5.08
C MET A 54 10.34 3.83 -5.66
N GLY A 55 10.59 4.44 -6.82
CA GLY A 55 11.86 4.35 -7.54
C GLY A 55 12.15 2.95 -8.10
N VAL A 56 11.12 2.24 -8.54
CA VAL A 56 11.23 0.90 -9.14
C VAL A 56 10.44 0.83 -10.45
N THR A 57 10.71 -0.17 -11.29
CA THR A 57 10.02 -0.29 -12.57
C THR A 57 8.56 -0.75 -12.40
N ARG A 58 7.70 -0.38 -13.36
CA ARG A 58 6.32 -0.89 -13.47
C ARG A 58 6.25 -2.41 -13.37
N GLU A 59 7.15 -3.12 -14.06
CA GLU A 59 7.18 -4.58 -14.05
C GLU A 59 7.54 -5.14 -12.67
N ARG A 60 8.40 -4.44 -11.91
CA ARG A 60 8.69 -4.82 -10.53
C ARG A 60 7.45 -4.73 -9.65
N ILE A 61 6.65 -3.67 -9.78
CA ILE A 61 5.39 -3.53 -9.04
C ILE A 61 4.42 -4.66 -9.43
N ARG A 62 4.25 -4.94 -10.73
CA ARG A 62 3.39 -6.03 -11.23
C ARG A 62 3.78 -7.40 -10.65
N GLN A 63 5.07 -7.69 -10.56
CA GLN A 63 5.56 -8.94 -9.95
C GLN A 63 5.26 -9.03 -8.46
N ILE A 64 5.40 -7.93 -7.72
CA ILE A 64 5.08 -7.86 -6.29
C ILE A 64 3.58 -8.10 -6.08
N GLU A 65 2.73 -7.45 -6.88
CA GLU A 65 1.29 -7.62 -6.88
C GLU A 65 0.89 -9.08 -7.12
N ALA A 66 1.37 -9.69 -8.20
CA ALA A 66 1.09 -11.09 -8.52
C ALA A 66 1.52 -12.04 -7.39
N LYS A 67 2.69 -11.78 -6.78
CA LYS A 67 3.18 -12.56 -5.64
C LYS A 67 2.34 -12.36 -4.39
N ALA A 68 1.84 -11.15 -4.14
CA ALA A 68 0.96 -10.85 -3.01
C ALA A 68 -0.42 -11.51 -3.19
N LEU A 69 -1.02 -11.42 -4.37
CA LEU A 69 -2.29 -12.08 -4.69
C LEU A 69 -2.19 -13.59 -4.54
N LYS A 70 -1.14 -14.23 -5.08
CA LYS A 70 -0.89 -15.66 -4.90
C LYS A 70 -0.76 -16.05 -3.43
N LYS A 71 -0.18 -15.18 -2.60
CA LYS A 71 -0.13 -15.40 -1.15
C LYS A 71 -1.53 -15.34 -0.53
N LEU A 72 -2.33 -14.34 -0.86
CA LEU A 72 -3.67 -14.15 -0.28
C LEU A 72 -4.64 -15.30 -0.64
N GLN A 73 -4.50 -15.90 -1.82
CA GLN A 73 -5.29 -17.06 -2.25
C GLN A 73 -5.06 -18.33 -1.42
N HIS A 74 -3.97 -18.41 -0.65
CA HIS A 74 -3.69 -19.59 0.18
C HIS A 74 -4.78 -19.79 1.24
N LYS A 75 -5.36 -21.00 1.32
CA LYS A 75 -6.52 -21.36 2.17
C LYS A 75 -6.53 -20.66 3.54
N LYS A 76 -5.45 -20.78 4.31
CA LYS A 76 -5.33 -20.15 5.65
C LYS A 76 -5.62 -18.64 5.66
N ARG A 77 -5.14 -17.87 4.68
CA ARG A 77 -5.38 -16.42 4.58
C ARG A 77 -6.71 -16.11 3.91
N ARG A 78 -7.08 -16.87 2.88
CA ARG A 78 -8.38 -16.74 2.21
C ARG A 78 -9.52 -16.91 3.21
N ASP A 79 -9.47 -17.95 4.03
CA ASP A 79 -10.53 -18.26 5.01
C ASP A 79 -10.67 -17.14 6.06
N GLN A 80 -9.59 -16.41 6.38
CA GLN A 80 -9.63 -15.22 7.25
C GLN A 80 -10.24 -13.98 6.57
N LEU A 81 -10.26 -13.95 5.23
CA LEU A 81 -10.74 -12.83 4.44
C LEU A 81 -12.17 -13.06 3.89
N LYS A 82 -12.70 -14.28 4.00
CA LYS A 82 -14.02 -14.66 3.46
C LYS A 82 -15.14 -13.75 3.98
N ASP A 83 -15.14 -13.43 5.27
CA ASP A 83 -16.18 -12.60 5.91
C ASP A 83 -16.17 -11.13 5.45
N PHE A 84 -15.07 -10.68 4.82
CA PHE A 84 -14.93 -9.32 4.30
C PHE A 84 -15.26 -9.22 2.81
N ALA A 85 -15.46 -10.35 2.12
CA ALA A 85 -15.85 -10.34 0.71
C ALA A 85 -17.33 -9.92 0.59
N ALA A 86 -17.62 -9.00 -0.33
CA ALA A 86 -18.99 -8.59 -0.59
C ALA A 86 -19.87 -9.83 -0.95
N PRO A 87 -21.12 -9.91 -0.46
CA PRO A 87 -22.01 -11.01 -0.80
C PRO A 87 -22.23 -11.04 -2.31
N GLY A 88 -21.88 -12.16 -2.96
CA GLY A 88 -21.99 -12.35 -4.42
C GLY A 88 -20.67 -12.60 -5.16
N ASN A 89 -19.51 -12.44 -4.50
CA ASN A 89 -18.24 -12.93 -5.05
C ASN A 89 -18.04 -14.39 -4.63
N ASP A 90 -18.52 -15.30 -5.47
CA ASP A 90 -18.44 -16.74 -5.28
C ASP A 90 -17.00 -17.22 -5.55
N TRP A 91 -16.09 -16.96 -4.61
CA TRP A 91 -14.68 -17.38 -4.64
C TRP A 91 -14.50 -18.91 -4.58
N ASP A 92 -15.59 -19.66 -4.44
CA ASP A 92 -15.57 -21.12 -4.38
C ASP A 92 -15.70 -21.78 -5.79
N ASN A 93 -15.71 -20.98 -6.87
CA ASN A 93 -15.79 -21.45 -8.28
C ASN A 93 -14.58 -21.11 -9.18
N LEU A 94 -13.39 -20.81 -8.61
CA LEU A 94 -12.12 -20.67 -9.35
C LEU A 94 -11.05 -21.64 -8.85
#